data_AF-A0A956Z225-F1
#
_entry.id   AF-A0A956Z225-F1
#
_cell.length_a   1.000
_cell.length_b   1.000
_cell.length_c   1.000
_cell.angle_alpha   90.00
_cell.angle_beta   90.00
_cell.angle_gamma   90.00
#
_symmetry.space_group_name_H-M   'P 1'
#
loop_
_entity.id
_entity.type
_entity.pdbx_description
1 polymer ?
#
loop_
_entity_poly.entity_id
_entity_poly.type
_entity_poly.pdbx_seq_one_letter_code
_entity_poly.pdbx_strand_id
1 'polypeptide(L)'
;RPIREGGRQQATGVGRVTELVARPLLNLFYPELSGVIQPLSGEYAGRRTLFEKLPFFTGYGVETGLLIDILEAVGLEGMAQSDLEVRVHHNQTLTDLSKMSFAILQVFIARLEEKYGAELLDKANRTMKTIVHEPGRFALEINDIADAERPPMITVSAYNLARCPTASASK
;
A
#
# COMPACT_ATOMS: atom_id res chain seq x y z
N ARG A 1 -7.32 -16.06 11.25
CA ARG A 1 -7.88 -16.68 10.03
C ARG A 1 -7.65 -18.18 10.12
N PRO A 2 -8.67 -19.04 10.27
CA PRO A 2 -8.43 -20.47 10.27
C PRO A 2 -8.42 -21.02 8.84
N ILE A 3 -7.30 -21.64 8.47
CA ILE A 3 -7.22 -22.63 7.40
C ILE A 3 -7.90 -23.90 7.97
N ARG A 4 -8.88 -24.46 7.26
CA ARG A 4 -9.42 -25.78 7.60
C ARG A 4 -8.51 -26.86 7.01
N GLU A 5 -7.44 -27.19 7.73
CA GLU A 5 -6.80 -28.50 7.65
C GLU A 5 -6.96 -29.18 9.01
N GLY A 6 -7.61 -30.34 9.05
CA GLY A 6 -7.61 -31.20 10.24
C GLY A 6 -8.37 -30.69 11.48
N GLY A 7 -9.40 -29.85 11.34
CA GLY A 7 -10.33 -29.56 12.44
C GLY A 7 -9.79 -28.68 13.59
N ARG A 8 -8.60 -28.08 13.46
CA ARG A 8 -8.11 -27.04 14.37
C ARG A 8 -8.17 -25.67 13.69
N GLN A 9 -8.97 -24.76 14.24
CA GLN A 9 -8.95 -23.36 13.84
C GLN A 9 -7.59 -22.75 14.26
N GLN A 10 -6.69 -22.54 13.32
CA GLN A 10 -5.44 -21.85 13.59
C GLN A 10 -5.65 -20.34 13.49
N ALA A 11 -5.40 -19.59 14.56
CA ALA A 11 -5.58 -18.16 14.61
C ALA A 11 -4.39 -17.42 13.97
N THR A 12 -4.22 -17.45 12.65
CA THR A 12 -3.26 -16.55 11.97
C THR A 12 -4.05 -15.37 11.39
N GLY A 13 -4.32 -14.36 12.20
CA GLY A 13 -5.31 -13.28 11.94
C GLY A 13 -5.03 -12.33 10.77
N VAL A 14 -3.79 -12.29 10.27
CA VAL A 14 -3.27 -11.16 9.49
C VAL A 14 -2.96 -11.54 8.03
N GLY A 15 -2.97 -10.55 7.12
CA GLY A 15 -2.60 -10.65 5.69
C GLY A 15 -1.38 -11.51 5.43
N ARG A 16 -1.41 -12.42 4.43
CA ARG A 16 -0.19 -13.15 4.00
C ARG A 16 0.88 -12.17 3.53
N VAL A 17 0.48 -11.19 2.72
CA VAL A 17 1.35 -10.11 2.23
C VAL A 17 1.77 -9.18 3.37
N THR A 18 0.86 -8.90 4.31
CA THR A 18 1.18 -8.13 5.52
C THR A 18 2.30 -8.78 6.33
N GLU A 19 2.20 -10.07 6.62
CA GLU A 19 3.16 -10.78 7.48
C GLU A 19 4.47 -11.12 6.75
N LEU A 20 4.41 -11.43 5.46
CA LEU A 20 5.59 -11.92 4.71
C LEU A 20 6.33 -10.84 3.94
N VAL A 21 5.73 -9.65 3.74
CA VAL A 21 6.33 -8.57 2.95
C VAL A 21 6.33 -7.26 3.72
N ALA A 22 5.16 -6.71 4.04
CA ALA A 22 5.09 -5.38 4.63
C ALA A 22 5.73 -5.32 6.03
N ARG A 23 5.39 -6.23 6.94
CA ARG A 23 5.92 -6.23 8.31
C ARG A 23 7.44 -6.40 8.36
N PRO A 24 8.07 -7.34 7.62
CA PRO A 24 9.53 -7.41 7.54
C PRO A 24 10.18 -6.12 7.05
N LEU A 25 9.65 -5.50 5.98
CA LEU A 25 10.22 -4.27 5.41
C LEU A 25 10.07 -3.08 6.37
N LEU A 26 8.92 -2.92 7.02
CA LEU A 26 8.73 -1.90 8.04
C LEU A 26 9.72 -2.08 9.20
N ASN A 27 9.92 -3.31 9.69
CA ASN A 27 10.88 -3.56 10.76
C ASN A 27 12.32 -3.18 10.38
N LEU A 28 12.71 -3.39 9.11
CA LEU A 28 14.06 -3.10 8.63
C LEU A 28 14.29 -1.59 8.40
N PHE A 29 13.33 -0.88 7.81
CA PHE A 29 13.56 0.46 7.25
C PHE A 29 12.72 1.58 7.86
N TYR A 30 11.62 1.23 8.54
CA TYR A 30 10.71 2.15 9.22
C TYR A 30 10.28 1.57 10.59
N PRO A 31 11.23 1.31 11.50
CA PRO A 31 10.96 0.62 12.77
C PRO A 31 9.91 1.32 13.63
N GLU A 32 9.69 2.62 13.47
CA GLU A 32 8.61 3.39 14.10
C GLU A 32 7.22 2.85 13.75
N LEU A 33 7.05 2.24 12.58
CA LEU A 33 5.81 1.61 12.11
C LEU A 33 5.72 0.12 12.43
N SER A 34 6.73 -0.48 13.05
CA SER A 34 6.75 -1.92 13.36
C SER A 34 5.60 -2.37 14.27
N GLY A 35 5.08 -1.46 15.10
CA GLY A 35 3.92 -1.68 15.98
C GLY A 35 2.55 -1.54 15.30
N VAL A 36 2.50 -1.24 14.00
CA VAL A 36 1.23 -1.19 13.26
C VAL A 36 0.70 -2.61 13.04
N ILE A 37 -0.52 -2.86 13.51
CA ILE A 37 -1.16 -4.18 13.52
C ILE A 37 -1.54 -4.58 12.09
N GLN A 38 -2.20 -3.67 11.35
CA GLN A 38 -2.65 -3.87 9.96
C GLN A 38 -2.13 -2.75 9.05
N PRO A 39 -0.84 -2.75 8.66
CA PRO A 39 -0.25 -1.70 7.82
C PRO A 39 -0.81 -1.64 6.40
N LEU A 40 -1.51 -2.68 5.95
CA LEU A 40 -2.16 -2.76 4.64
C LEU A 40 -3.70 -2.76 4.77
N SER A 41 -4.22 -2.16 5.84
CA SER A 41 -5.67 -2.01 6.03
C SER A 41 -6.23 -1.05 4.98
N GLY A 42 -7.32 -1.45 4.30
CA GLY A 42 -8.07 -0.53 3.43
C GLY A 42 -9.00 0.39 4.23
N GLU A 43 -9.17 0.11 5.52
CA GLU A 43 -9.93 0.92 6.45
C GLU A 43 -8.98 1.84 7.22
N TYR A 44 -9.01 3.12 6.87
CA TYR A 44 -8.30 4.20 7.57
C TYR A 44 -9.06 5.51 7.41
N ALA A 45 -8.76 6.46 8.29
CA ALA A 45 -9.31 7.81 8.25
C ALA A 45 -8.22 8.81 8.58
N GLY A 46 -8.38 10.03 8.07
CA GLY A 46 -7.45 11.11 8.32
C GLY A 46 -8.03 12.46 7.93
N ARG A 47 -7.34 13.52 8.35
CA ARG A 47 -7.77 14.87 8.01
C ARG A 47 -7.53 15.10 6.52
N ARG A 48 -8.56 15.59 5.82
CA ARG A 48 -8.44 16.03 4.42
C ARG A 48 -7.23 16.96 4.20
N THR A 49 -6.97 17.87 5.14
CA THR A 49 -5.85 18.82 5.08
C THR A 49 -4.47 18.19 5.16
N LEU A 50 -4.36 16.95 5.66
CA LEU A 50 -3.15 16.15 5.59
C LEU A 50 -3.09 15.43 4.24
N PHE A 51 -4.13 14.65 3.91
CA PHE A 51 -4.15 13.84 2.68
C PHE A 51 -3.97 14.66 1.41
N GLU A 52 -4.51 15.87 1.32
CA GLU A 52 -4.33 16.70 0.12
C GLU A 52 -2.88 17.14 -0.13
N LYS A 53 -2.01 17.06 0.89
CA LYS A 53 -0.59 17.42 0.81
C LYS A 53 0.32 16.22 0.55
N LEU A 54 -0.20 15.00 0.64
CA LEU A 54 0.56 13.77 0.41
C LEU A 54 0.32 13.26 -1.01
N PRO A 55 1.33 12.67 -1.67
CA PRO A 55 1.13 11.92 -2.90
C PRO A 55 0.37 10.61 -2.62
N PHE A 56 -0.16 10.00 -3.68
CA PHE A 56 -0.88 8.73 -3.60
C PHE A 56 -0.42 7.79 -4.71
N PHE A 57 0.14 6.64 -4.35
CA PHE A 57 0.30 5.56 -5.34
C PHE A 57 -1.07 5.04 -5.79
N THR A 58 -1.16 4.61 -7.04
CA THR A 58 -2.30 3.82 -7.51
C THR A 58 -2.17 2.37 -7.06
N GLY A 59 -3.24 1.59 -7.20
CA GLY A 59 -3.16 0.14 -7.06
C GLY A 59 -2.89 -0.33 -5.63
N TYR A 60 -2.11 -1.40 -5.50
CA TYR A 60 -1.89 -2.08 -4.21
C TYR A 60 -0.85 -1.39 -3.32
N GLY A 61 -0.04 -0.50 -3.89
CA GLY A 61 0.97 0.23 -3.15
C GLY A 61 0.43 1.41 -2.32
N VAL A 62 -0.85 1.77 -2.49
CA VAL A 62 -1.43 2.99 -1.90
C VAL A 62 -1.36 3.00 -0.38
N GLU A 63 -1.75 1.92 0.32
CA GLU A 63 -1.70 1.86 1.78
C GLU A 63 -0.27 1.96 2.31
N THR A 64 0.69 1.33 1.62
CA THR A 64 2.10 1.33 2.06
C THR A 64 2.72 2.71 1.92
N GLY A 65 2.57 3.33 0.75
CA GLY A 65 3.10 4.67 0.52
C GLY A 65 2.46 5.68 1.47
N LEU A 66 1.13 5.65 1.59
CA LEU A 66 0.42 6.56 2.47
C LEU A 66 0.84 6.41 3.95
N LEU A 67 1.04 5.17 4.43
CA LEU A 67 1.48 4.93 5.80
C LEU A 67 2.86 5.55 6.08
N ILE A 68 3.81 5.38 5.15
CA ILE A 68 5.15 5.97 5.22
C ILE A 68 5.07 7.50 5.16
N ASP A 69 4.31 8.04 4.21
CA ASP A 69 4.19 9.49 3.99
C ASP A 69 3.53 10.20 5.17
N ILE A 70 2.56 9.56 5.83
CA ILE A 70 1.96 10.09 7.07
C ILE A 70 3.00 10.11 8.20
N LEU A 71 3.77 9.03 8.39
CA LEU A 71 4.82 9.00 9.40
C LEU A 71 5.81 10.15 9.18
N GLU A 72 6.27 10.35 7.95
CA GLU A 72 7.23 11.40 7.64
C GLU A 72 6.65 12.81 7.80
N ALA A 73 5.34 12.99 7.54
CA ALA A 73 4.69 14.29 7.63
C ALA A 73 4.29 14.72 9.05
N VAL A 74 3.84 13.79 9.91
CA VAL A 74 3.29 14.12 11.24
C VAL A 74 3.92 13.36 12.39
N GLY A 75 4.82 12.42 12.12
CA GLY A 75 5.42 11.54 13.13
C GLY A 75 4.43 10.52 13.69
N LEU A 76 4.96 9.56 14.45
CA LEU A 76 4.17 8.49 15.07
C LEU A 76 3.08 9.04 16.01
N GLU A 77 3.36 10.14 16.72
CA GLU A 77 2.42 10.81 17.63
C GLU A 77 1.18 11.38 16.92
N GLY A 78 1.27 11.60 15.61
CA GLY A 78 0.15 12.03 14.78
C GLY A 78 -0.77 10.89 14.32
N MET A 79 -0.48 9.65 14.73
CA MET A 79 -1.12 8.43 14.25
C MET A 79 -1.82 7.68 15.38
N ALA A 80 -2.87 6.93 15.05
CA ALA A 80 -3.58 6.08 16.00
C ALA A 80 -4.10 4.82 15.30
N GLN A 81 -4.37 3.77 16.09
CA GLN A 81 -4.97 2.53 15.62
C GLN A 81 -6.27 2.27 16.39
N SER A 82 -7.28 1.74 15.72
CA SER A 82 -8.55 1.38 16.32
C SER A 82 -8.89 -0.07 15.94
N ASP A 83 -9.34 -0.85 16.92
CA ASP A 83 -9.81 -2.20 16.69
C ASP A 83 -11.24 -2.16 16.12
N LEU A 84 -11.43 -2.74 14.94
CA LEU A 84 -12.72 -2.84 14.25
C LEU A 84 -13.36 -4.24 14.44
N GLU A 85 -12.89 -5.00 15.42
CA GLU A 85 -13.32 -6.35 15.78
C GLU A 85 -13.15 -7.37 14.63
N VAL A 86 -14.23 -7.71 13.93
CA VAL A 86 -14.25 -8.79 12.95
C VAL A 86 -14.42 -8.24 11.55
N ARG A 87 -13.38 -8.43 10.75
CA ARG A 87 -13.42 -8.16 9.30
C ARG A 87 -13.31 -9.46 8.51
N VAL A 88 -14.33 -9.76 7.71
CA VAL A 88 -14.33 -10.87 6.77
C VAL A 88 -14.10 -10.32 5.36
N HIS A 89 -12.99 -10.72 4.73
CA HIS A 89 -12.68 -10.36 3.35
C HIS A 89 -12.54 -11.62 2.49
N HIS A 90 -12.71 -11.46 1.17
CA HIS A 90 -12.51 -12.55 0.21
C HIS A 90 -11.04 -13.02 0.20
N ASN A 91 -10.81 -14.33 0.09
CA ASN A 91 -9.46 -14.88 -0.01
C ASN A 91 -8.95 -14.72 -1.44
N GLN A 92 -7.85 -13.99 -1.61
CA GLN A 92 -7.17 -13.89 -2.89
C GLN A 92 -6.34 -15.14 -3.21
N THR A 93 -6.15 -15.40 -4.50
CA THR A 93 -5.28 -16.49 -4.97
C THR A 93 -3.82 -16.18 -4.61
N LEU A 94 -2.96 -17.20 -4.57
CA LEU A 94 -1.52 -16.98 -4.33
C LEU A 94 -0.90 -16.09 -5.42
N THR A 95 -1.34 -16.25 -6.67
CA THR A 95 -0.92 -15.44 -7.80
C THR A 95 -1.24 -13.97 -7.59
N ASP A 96 -2.47 -13.64 -7.18
CA ASP A 96 -2.87 -12.25 -6.91
C ASP A 96 -2.09 -11.63 -5.76
N LEU A 97 -1.84 -12.41 -4.70
CA LEU A 97 -1.00 -11.96 -3.59
C LEU A 97 0.45 -11.73 -4.02
N SER A 98 0.97 -12.53 -4.95
CA SER A 98 2.31 -12.33 -5.49
C SER A 98 2.40 -11.03 -6.30
N LYS A 99 1.37 -10.73 -7.10
CA LYS A 99 1.22 -9.45 -7.81
C LYS A 99 1.15 -8.26 -6.84
N MET A 100 0.36 -8.39 -5.76
CA MET A 100 0.25 -7.40 -4.70
C MET A 100 1.59 -7.18 -3.96
N SER A 101 2.29 -8.25 -3.61
CA SER A 101 3.63 -8.18 -3.00
C SER A 101 4.62 -7.44 -3.89
N PHE A 102 4.60 -7.72 -5.20
CA PHE A 102 5.47 -7.07 -6.17
C PHE A 102 5.21 -5.56 -6.28
N ALA A 103 3.94 -5.14 -6.26
CA ALA A 103 3.56 -3.72 -6.23
C ALA A 103 4.04 -3.01 -4.95
N ILE A 104 3.78 -3.61 -3.78
CA ILE A 104 4.20 -3.06 -2.48
C ILE A 104 5.72 -2.94 -2.38
N LEU A 105 6.47 -3.92 -2.89
CA LEU A 105 7.93 -3.87 -2.93
C LEU A 105 8.44 -2.69 -3.75
N GLN A 106 7.85 -2.42 -4.91
CA GLN A 106 8.23 -1.27 -5.72
C GLN A 106 7.99 0.05 -4.97
N VAL A 107 6.86 0.21 -4.29
CA VAL A 107 6.57 1.40 -3.47
C VAL A 107 7.56 1.55 -2.32
N PHE A 108 7.90 0.47 -1.62
CA PHE A 108 8.93 0.52 -0.59
C PHE A 108 10.26 1.01 -1.15
N ILE A 109 10.71 0.45 -2.27
CA ILE A 109 11.99 0.85 -2.86
C ILE A 109 11.94 2.33 -3.26
N ALA A 110 10.84 2.82 -3.85
CA ALA A 110 10.69 4.24 -4.20
C ALA A 110 10.88 5.15 -2.98
N ARG A 111 10.25 4.81 -1.84
CA ARG A 111 10.41 5.59 -0.60
C ARG A 111 11.81 5.46 0.00
N LEU A 112 12.46 4.31 -0.12
CA LEU A 112 13.85 4.14 0.31
C LEU A 112 14.81 4.97 -0.55
N GLU A 113 14.56 5.08 -1.85
CA GLU A 113 15.34 5.92 -2.76
C GLU A 113 15.25 7.39 -2.38
N GLU A 114 14.05 7.88 -2.12
CA GLU A 114 13.82 9.25 -1.65
C GLU A 114 14.51 9.49 -0.29
N LYS A 115 14.40 8.53 0.63
CA LYS A 115 14.96 8.62 1.99
C LYS A 115 16.50 8.56 2.02
N TYR A 116 17.11 7.73 1.18
CA TYR A 116 18.56 7.47 1.20
C TYR A 116 19.33 8.06 0.01
N GLY A 117 18.66 8.67 -0.96
CA GLY A 117 19.28 9.25 -2.16
C GLY A 117 19.87 8.19 -3.10
N ALA A 118 19.14 7.10 -3.35
CA ALA A 118 19.59 5.99 -4.21
C ALA A 118 18.79 5.92 -5.52
N GLU A 119 19.34 5.29 -6.55
CA GLU A 119 18.68 5.04 -7.84
C GLU A 119 18.78 3.54 -8.22
N LEU A 120 17.76 2.78 -7.83
CA LEU A 120 17.60 1.34 -7.95
C LEU A 120 16.41 0.93 -8.86
N LEU A 121 15.25 1.57 -8.75
CA LEU A 121 14.02 1.29 -9.50
C LEU A 121 14.14 1.63 -10.97
N ASP A 122 14.86 2.68 -11.32
CA ASP A 122 15.13 3.02 -12.73
C ASP A 122 15.94 1.92 -13.43
N LYS A 123 16.63 1.08 -12.66
CA LYS A 123 17.39 -0.07 -13.14
C LYS A 123 16.64 -1.39 -12.93
N ALA A 124 15.47 -1.36 -12.29
CA ALA A 124 14.69 -2.54 -11.96
C ALA A 124 13.62 -2.84 -13.03
N ASN A 125 13.21 -4.11 -13.08
CA ASN A 125 12.12 -4.52 -13.94
C ASN A 125 10.77 -4.16 -13.31
N ARG A 126 9.87 -3.52 -14.07
CA ARG A 126 8.49 -3.18 -13.63
C ARG A 126 7.44 -4.22 -14.04
N THR A 127 7.87 -5.27 -14.75
CA THR A 127 6.99 -6.34 -15.24
C THR A 127 7.17 -7.59 -14.40
N MET A 128 6.08 -8.24 -13.99
CA MET A 128 6.13 -9.49 -13.27
C MET A 128 5.85 -10.66 -14.22
N LYS A 129 6.78 -11.61 -14.29
CA LYS A 129 6.59 -12.85 -15.05
C LYS A 129 6.18 -13.96 -14.12
N THR A 130 5.01 -14.54 -14.34
CA THR A 130 4.47 -15.65 -13.55
C THR A 130 4.51 -16.93 -14.39
N ILE A 131 4.97 -18.02 -13.78
CA ILE A 131 4.97 -19.34 -14.43
C ILE A 131 3.58 -19.95 -14.28
N VAL A 132 2.96 -20.29 -15.39
CA VAL A 132 1.67 -20.97 -15.46
C VAL A 132 1.89 -22.42 -15.87
N HIS A 133 1.28 -23.34 -15.12
CA HIS A 133 1.32 -24.76 -15.42
C HIS A 133 0.17 -25.12 -16.34
N GLU A 134 0.48 -25.53 -17.57
CA GLU A 134 -0.50 -26.07 -18.52
C GLU A 134 -0.25 -27.58 -18.70
N PRO A 135 -1.26 -28.35 -19.16
CA PRO A 135 -1.05 -29.78 -19.41
C PRO A 135 0.13 -30.02 -20.36
N GLY A 136 1.21 -30.60 -19.84
CA GLY A 136 2.40 -30.98 -20.61
C GLY A 136 3.38 -29.84 -20.94
N ARG A 137 3.17 -28.61 -20.45
CA ARG A 137 4.12 -27.50 -20.66
C ARG A 137 4.06 -26.43 -19.57
N PHE A 138 5.12 -25.62 -19.52
CA PHE A 138 5.14 -24.38 -18.75
C PHE A 138 4.91 -23.20 -19.70
N ALA A 139 4.07 -22.25 -19.28
CA ALA A 139 3.86 -20.98 -19.96
C ALA A 139 4.29 -19.80 -19.07
N LEU A 140 4.61 -18.67 -19.69
CA LEU A 140 4.91 -17.43 -18.98
C LEU A 140 3.77 -16.44 -19.21
N GLU A 141 3.15 -15.99 -18.12
CA GLU A 141 2.25 -14.83 -18.13
C GLU A 141 3.04 -13.59 -17.70
N ILE A 142 2.99 -12.53 -18.49
CA ILE A 142 3.64 -11.25 -18.18
C ILE A 142 2.55 -10.27 -17.75
N ASN A 143 2.69 -9.74 -16.54
CA ASN A 143 1.81 -8.73 -15.98
C ASN A 143 2.57 -7.43 -15.78
N ASP A 144 2.10 -6.35 -16.38
CA ASP A 144 2.60 -5.00 -16.06
C ASP A 144 1.96 -4.55 -14.75
N ILE A 145 2.80 -4.45 -13.72
CA ILE A 145 2.39 -4.07 -12.37
C ILE A 145 3.21 -2.84 -12.02
N ALA A 146 2.88 -1.72 -12.68
CA ALA A 146 3.49 -0.44 -12.40
C ALA A 146 2.47 0.44 -11.68
N ASP A 147 2.71 0.68 -10.40
CA ASP A 147 1.95 1.69 -9.66
C ASP A 147 2.46 3.08 -10.06
N ALA A 148 1.54 3.95 -10.45
CA ALA A 148 1.83 5.34 -10.73
C ALA A 148 1.64 6.17 -9.47
N GLU A 149 2.52 7.12 -9.21
CA GLU A 149 2.34 8.07 -8.14
C GLU A 149 1.54 9.28 -8.64
N ARG A 150 0.45 9.59 -7.94
CA ARG A 150 -0.34 10.80 -8.14
C ARG A 150 0.24 11.91 -7.27
N PRO A 151 0.40 13.13 -7.81
CA PRO A 151 0.95 14.23 -7.04
C PRO A 151 -0.02 14.61 -5.91
N PRO A 152 0.46 15.33 -4.89
CA PRO A 152 -0.41 15.87 -3.85
C PRO A 152 -1.60 16.61 -4.44
N MET A 153 -2.80 16.27 -3.97
CA MET A 153 -4.04 16.79 -4.55
C MET A 153 -4.11 18.32 -4.55
N ILE A 154 -3.47 18.98 -3.58
CA ILE A 154 -3.36 20.43 -3.49
C ILE A 154 -2.58 21.06 -4.66
N THR A 155 -1.78 20.28 -5.39
CA THR A 155 -1.07 20.75 -6.60
C THR A 155 -1.94 20.68 -7.85
N VAL A 156 -3.06 19.96 -7.80
CA VAL A 156 -3.97 19.79 -8.95
C VAL A 156 -4.85 21.02 -9.09
N SER A 157 -4.72 21.75 -10.20
CA SER A 157 -5.45 23.02 -10.41
C SER A 157 -6.97 22.86 -10.30
N ALA A 158 -7.53 21.79 -10.86
CA ALA A 158 -8.97 21.53 -10.80
C ALA A 158 -9.47 21.35 -9.34
N TYR A 159 -8.66 20.76 -8.47
CA TYR A 159 -8.99 20.61 -7.05
C TYR A 159 -9.07 21.96 -6.34
N ASN A 160 -8.09 22.84 -6.57
CA ASN A 160 -8.08 24.18 -5.99
C ASN A 160 -9.24 25.05 -6.48
N LEU A 161 -9.59 24.95 -7.76
CA LEU A 161 -10.75 25.66 -8.33
C LEU A 161 -12.06 25.23 -7.66
N ALA A 162 -12.25 23.93 -7.42
CA ALA A 162 -13.44 23.41 -6.74
C ALA A 162 -13.49 23.76 -5.23
N ARG A 163 -12.33 23.99 -4.61
CA ARG A 163 -12.21 24.41 -3.20
C ARG A 163 -12.51 25.89 -2.99
N CYS A 164 -12.36 26.71 -4.02
CA CYS A 164 -12.63 28.14 -3.91
C CYS A 164 -14.14 28.29 -3.67
N PRO A 165 -14.60 28.78 -2.49
CA PRO A 165 -16.00 29.12 -2.32
C PRO A 165 -16.29 30.16 -3.40
N THR A 166 -17.24 29.88 -4.29
CA THR A 166 -17.75 30.89 -5.20
C THR A 166 -18.09 32.10 -4.34
N ALA A 167 -17.33 33.18 -4.53
CA ALA A 167 -17.57 34.44 -3.83
C ALA A 167 -19.06 34.73 -3.98
N SER A 168 -19.73 34.91 -2.83
CA SER A 168 -21.13 35.30 -2.74
C SER A 168 -21.47 36.24 -3.89
N ALA A 169 -22.36 35.81 -4.78
CA ALA A 169 -22.96 36.70 -5.75
C ALA A 169 -23.70 37.78 -4.95
N SER A 170 -23.02 38.91 -4.74
CA SER A 170 -23.61 40.10 -4.13
C SER A 170 -24.70 40.57 -5.08
N LYS A 171 -25.95 40.52 -4.62
CA LYS A 171 -27.04 41.36 -5.08
C LYS A 171 -27.36 42.36 -3.98
#